data_AF-A0A453MJE7-F1
#
_entry.id   AF-A0A453MJE7-F1
#
_cell.length_a   1.000
_cell.length_b   1.000
_cell.length_c   1.000
_cell.angle_alpha   90.00
_cell.angle_beta   90.00
_cell.angle_gamma   90.00
#
_symmetry.space_group_name_H-M   'P 1'
#
loop_
_entity.id
_entity.type
_entity.pdbx_description
1 polymer ?
#
loop_
_entity_poly.entity_id
_entity_poly.type
_entity_poly.pdbx_seq_one_letter_code
_entity_poly.pdbx_strand_id
1 'polypeptide(L)'
;MAAGAVAAPLLAKGRRVCKEGCPGCRLDQINKTNTGVPYLNFFYVWVVCLCAALPIQSLFPYLYFMIRDLKVAKQEEDIGFYAGFVGAAYFLGRTTSAVPWGMFADKYGRKPCIMISILSVIVFNTLFGLSTTYWMAIITRGLLGLLCGILGPIKAYASEVCRKEHQALGISLVTSSRSIALIIGPAIGGFLARPAKKYPNLFSEESIFGRFPYFLPCLVISALAAAAGVACIWLPVLPSIPPPPPQISM
;
A
#
# COMPACT_ATOMS: atom_id res chain seq x y z
N MET A 1 4.58 -44.92 32.27
CA MET A 1 3.70 -44.23 33.23
C MET A 1 4.54 -43.12 33.84
N ALA A 2 4.20 -41.84 33.90
CA ALA A 2 3.00 -41.09 33.54
C ALA A 2 3.44 -39.70 33.05
N ALA A 3 2.62 -39.10 32.19
CA ALA A 3 2.85 -37.85 31.51
C ALA A 3 2.94 -36.65 32.48
N GLY A 4 3.89 -35.75 32.20
CA GLY A 4 3.96 -34.43 32.82
C GLY A 4 2.73 -33.59 32.46
N ALA A 5 2.11 -33.02 33.48
CA ALA A 5 0.95 -32.14 33.37
C ALA A 5 1.32 -30.87 32.59
N VAL A 6 0.94 -30.81 31.33
CA VAL A 6 0.92 -29.57 30.55
C VAL A 6 -0.22 -28.70 31.10
N ALA A 7 0.15 -27.54 31.64
CA ALA A 7 -0.77 -26.56 32.19
C ALA A 7 -1.93 -26.28 31.24
N ALA A 8 -3.15 -26.43 31.74
CA ALA A 8 -4.37 -26.09 31.03
C ALA A 8 -4.38 -24.60 30.64
N PRO A 9 -4.93 -24.22 29.47
CA PRO A 9 -5.07 -22.82 29.10
C PRO A 9 -6.02 -22.13 30.09
N LEU A 10 -5.50 -21.12 30.80
CA LEU A 10 -6.20 -20.32 31.82
C LEU A 10 -7.40 -19.50 31.32
N LEU A 11 -7.81 -19.66 30.06
CA LEU A 11 -9.01 -19.04 29.53
C LEU A 11 -10.06 -20.11 29.26
N ALA A 12 -10.61 -20.65 30.35
CA ALA A 12 -11.93 -21.25 30.32
C ALA A 12 -12.88 -20.28 29.61
N LYS A 13 -13.60 -20.81 28.62
CA LYS A 13 -14.50 -20.14 27.68
C LYS A 13 -15.67 -19.50 28.44
N GLY A 14 -15.40 -18.43 29.20
CA GLY A 14 -16.39 -17.60 29.82
C GLY A 14 -17.31 -17.06 28.73
N ARG A 15 -18.61 -17.28 28.90
CA ARG A 15 -19.67 -16.77 28.02
C ARG A 15 -19.45 -15.26 27.87
N ARG A 16 -18.86 -14.82 26.74
CA ARG A 16 -18.58 -13.41 26.47
C ARG A 16 -19.92 -12.67 26.50
N VAL A 17 -20.18 -11.93 27.57
CA VAL A 17 -21.37 -11.09 27.70
C VAL A 17 -21.16 -9.91 26.75
N CYS A 18 -21.82 -9.93 25.61
CA CYS A 18 -21.78 -8.80 24.69
C CYS A 18 -22.60 -7.65 25.28
N LYS A 19 -21.91 -6.58 25.67
CA LYS A 19 -22.55 -5.30 26.01
C LYS A 19 -23.24 -4.74 24.76
N GLU A 20 -24.50 -4.33 24.93
CA GLU A 20 -25.24 -3.59 23.91
C GLU A 20 -24.44 -2.34 23.50
N GLY A 21 -24.10 -2.25 22.21
CA GLY A 21 -23.32 -1.13 21.66
C GLY A 21 -21.80 -1.34 21.55
N CYS A 22 -21.22 -2.46 21.98
CA CYS A 22 -19.78 -2.69 21.81
C CYS A 22 -19.41 -3.02 20.34
N PRO A 23 -18.55 -2.24 19.66
CA PRO A 23 -18.21 -2.44 18.25
C PRO A 23 -17.53 -3.79 17.99
N GLY A 24 -16.72 -4.27 18.94
CA GLY A 24 -16.08 -5.59 18.85
C GLY A 24 -17.06 -6.77 18.92
N CYS A 25 -18.15 -6.63 19.67
CA CYS A 25 -19.19 -7.65 19.79
C CYS A 25 -20.06 -7.75 18.53
N ARG A 26 -20.37 -6.62 17.89
CA ARG A 26 -21.11 -6.56 16.64
C ARG A 26 -20.29 -7.14 15.48
N LEU A 27 -18.99 -6.87 15.45
CA LEU A 27 -18.07 -7.46 14.47
C LEU A 27 -17.97 -8.98 14.63
N ASP A 28 -17.90 -9.49 15.87
CA ASP A 28 -17.90 -10.93 16.15
C ASP A 28 -19.24 -11.59 15.76
N GLN A 29 -20.37 -10.88 15.87
CA GLN A 29 -21.67 -11.33 15.36
C GLN A 29 -21.69 -11.41 13.83
N ILE A 30 -21.23 -10.37 13.12
CA ILE A 30 -21.17 -10.34 11.65
C ILE A 30 -20.30 -11.49 11.12
N ASN A 31 -19.15 -11.75 11.76
CA ASN A 31 -18.25 -12.85 11.42
C ASN A 31 -18.83 -14.24 11.78
N LYS A 32 -19.85 -14.31 12.65
CA LYS A 32 -20.58 -15.55 12.93
C LYS A 32 -21.70 -15.81 11.92
N THR A 33 -22.38 -14.77 11.44
CA THR A 33 -23.44 -14.88 10.42
C THR A 33 -22.93 -15.05 9.00
N ASN A 34 -21.79 -14.45 8.63
CA ASN A 34 -21.15 -14.68 7.33
C ASN A 34 -20.26 -15.94 7.40
N THR A 35 -20.86 -17.08 7.08
CA THR A 35 -20.16 -18.37 6.99
C THR A 35 -19.32 -18.53 5.71
N GLY A 36 -19.56 -17.72 4.69
CA GLY A 36 -18.78 -17.71 3.44
C GLY A 36 -17.53 -16.84 3.52
N VAL A 37 -16.47 -17.26 2.83
CA VAL A 37 -15.25 -16.45 2.64
C VAL A 37 -15.57 -15.30 1.66
N PRO A 38 -15.41 -14.02 2.05
CA PRO A 38 -15.71 -12.90 1.16
C PRO A 38 -14.57 -12.70 0.13
N TYR A 39 -14.47 -13.61 -0.84
CA TYR A 39 -13.43 -13.61 -1.88
C TYR A 39 -13.29 -12.27 -2.62
N LEU A 40 -14.42 -11.57 -2.83
CA LEU A 40 -14.43 -10.29 -3.52
C LEU A 40 -13.74 -9.17 -2.71
N ASN A 41 -13.98 -9.10 -1.40
CA ASN A 41 -13.32 -8.14 -0.51
C ASN A 41 -11.82 -8.43 -0.40
N PHE A 42 -11.44 -9.71 -0.40
CA PHE A 42 -10.04 -10.13 -0.41
C PHE A 42 -9.32 -9.78 -1.70
N PHE A 43 -9.93 -10.05 -2.84
CA PHE A 43 -9.39 -9.67 -4.14
C PHE A 43 -9.15 -8.17 -4.21
N TYR A 44 -10.11 -7.38 -3.72
CA TYR A 44 -9.98 -5.93 -3.66
C TYR A 44 -8.81 -5.46 -2.78
N VAL A 45 -8.74 -5.95 -1.54
CA VAL A 45 -7.63 -5.68 -0.61
C VAL A 45 -6.28 -6.05 -1.22
N TRP A 46 -6.26 -7.18 -1.94
CA TRP A 46 -5.09 -7.67 -2.64
C TRP A 46 -4.66 -6.72 -3.78
N VAL A 47 -5.59 -6.27 -4.63
CA VAL A 47 -5.31 -5.30 -5.71
C VAL A 47 -4.81 -3.97 -5.14
N VAL A 48 -5.46 -3.42 -4.12
CA VAL A 48 -5.04 -2.15 -3.49
C VAL A 48 -3.65 -2.27 -2.89
N CYS A 49 -3.37 -3.38 -2.21
CA CYS A 49 -2.05 -3.62 -1.61
C CYS A 49 -0.96 -3.81 -2.69
N LEU A 50 -1.30 -4.46 -3.81
CA LEU A 50 -0.43 -4.57 -4.97
C LEU A 50 -0.06 -3.17 -5.51
N CYS A 51 -1.07 -2.33 -5.78
CA CYS A 51 -0.86 -0.97 -6.27
C CYS A 51 -0.02 -0.10 -5.32
N ALA A 52 -0.21 -0.24 -4.01
CA ALA A 52 0.59 0.48 -3.01
C ALA A 52 2.05 -0.02 -2.92
N ALA A 53 2.30 -1.29 -3.29
CA ALA A 53 3.64 -1.87 -3.27
C ALA A 53 4.44 -1.58 -4.57
N LEU A 54 3.78 -1.39 -5.71
CA LEU A 54 4.43 -1.16 -7.00
C LEU A 54 5.39 0.05 -7.06
N PRO A 55 5.05 1.25 -6.53
CA PRO A 55 5.95 2.42 -6.56
C PRO A 55 7.30 2.21 -5.85
N ILE A 56 7.32 1.31 -4.87
CA ILE A 56 8.52 0.95 -4.11
C ILE A 56 9.40 0.02 -4.94
N GLN A 57 8.80 -1.06 -5.45
CA GLN A 57 9.56 -2.13 -6.08
C GLN A 57 10.02 -1.75 -7.49
N SER A 58 9.21 -0.95 -8.21
CA SER A 58 9.57 -0.46 -9.54
C SER A 58 10.68 0.58 -9.55
N LEU A 59 10.97 1.24 -8.42
CA LEU A 59 11.99 2.27 -8.34
C LEU A 59 13.40 1.72 -8.58
N PHE A 60 13.74 0.63 -7.88
CA PHE A 60 15.09 0.06 -7.85
C PHE A 60 15.74 -0.18 -9.22
N PRO A 61 15.06 -0.76 -10.25
CA PRO A 61 15.69 -1.01 -11.55
C PRO A 61 16.08 0.25 -12.33
N TYR A 62 15.36 1.37 -12.18
CA TYR A 62 15.61 2.57 -12.98
C TYR A 62 16.22 3.73 -12.17
N LEU A 63 16.23 3.65 -10.84
CA LEU A 63 16.77 4.69 -9.96
C LEU A 63 18.23 5.00 -10.28
N TYR A 64 19.06 3.97 -10.49
CA TYR A 64 20.46 4.15 -10.87
C TYR A 64 20.59 4.98 -12.16
N PHE A 65 19.81 4.62 -13.19
CA PHE A 65 19.82 5.33 -14.47
C PHE A 65 19.30 6.76 -14.32
N MET A 66 18.29 6.98 -13.47
CA MET A 66 17.73 8.30 -13.20
C MET A 66 18.75 9.23 -12.56
N ILE A 67 19.48 8.78 -11.54
CA ILE A 67 20.54 9.57 -10.91
C ILE A 67 21.69 9.84 -11.88
N ARG A 68 22.05 8.86 -12.71
CA ARG A 68 23.07 9.04 -13.77
C ARG A 68 22.66 10.10 -14.79
N ASP A 69 21.41 10.09 -15.23
CA ASP A 69 20.91 11.06 -16.22
C ASP A 69 20.78 12.48 -15.65
N LEU A 70 20.53 12.59 -14.34
CA LEU A 70 20.50 13.88 -13.65
C LEU A 70 21.89 14.51 -13.46
N LYS A 71 22.99 13.80 -13.79
CA LYS A 71 24.40 14.26 -13.70
C LYS A 71 24.77 14.90 -12.34
N VAL A 72 24.15 14.44 -11.25
CA VAL A 72 24.38 15.00 -9.90
C VAL A 72 25.69 14.47 -9.29
N ALA A 73 26.08 13.24 -9.64
CA ALA A 73 27.32 12.64 -9.18
C ALA A 73 28.49 13.03 -10.11
N LYS A 74 29.60 13.49 -9.52
CA LYS A 74 30.84 13.80 -10.25
C LYS A 74 31.59 12.53 -10.66
N GLN A 75 31.39 11.43 -9.94
CA GLN A 75 31.99 10.11 -10.18
C GLN A 75 30.89 9.03 -10.21
N GLU A 76 31.10 7.93 -10.96
CA GLU A 76 30.09 6.87 -11.09
C GLU A 76 29.88 6.08 -9.79
N GLU A 77 30.87 6.08 -8.89
CA GLU A 77 30.81 5.41 -7.58
C GLU A 77 29.79 6.06 -6.63
N ASP A 78 29.61 7.38 -6.69
CA ASP A 78 28.71 8.11 -5.81
C ASP A 78 27.22 7.92 -6.17
N ILE A 79 26.92 7.43 -7.38
CA ILE A 79 25.55 7.26 -7.88
C ILE A 79 24.75 6.36 -6.94
N GLY A 80 25.38 5.30 -6.41
CA GLY A 80 24.75 4.39 -5.45
C GLY A 80 24.37 5.07 -4.14
N PHE A 81 25.20 6.00 -3.66
CA PHE A 81 24.94 6.75 -2.43
C PHE A 81 23.74 7.70 -2.59
N TYR A 82 23.68 8.46 -3.69
CA TYR A 82 22.54 9.33 -4.00
C TYR A 82 21.25 8.54 -4.24
N ALA A 83 21.32 7.39 -4.92
CA ALA A 83 20.18 6.49 -5.08
C ALA A 83 19.67 6.00 -3.71
N GLY A 84 20.58 5.60 -2.82
CA GLY A 84 20.26 5.22 -1.45
C GLY A 84 19.49 6.30 -0.70
N PHE A 85 19.87 7.57 -0.87
CA PHE A 85 19.21 8.71 -0.21
C PHE A 85 17.75 8.89 -0.67
N VAL A 86 17.48 8.73 -1.98
CA VAL A 86 16.11 8.79 -2.53
C VAL A 86 15.25 7.65 -1.98
N GLY A 87 15.81 6.44 -1.90
CA GLY A 87 15.14 5.30 -1.26
C GLY A 87 14.88 5.54 0.22
N ALA A 88 15.88 6.05 0.95
CA ALA A 88 15.80 6.34 2.37
C ALA A 88 14.73 7.40 2.67
N ALA A 89 14.64 8.48 1.89
CA ALA A 89 13.60 9.50 2.05
C ALA A 89 12.18 8.92 2.02
N TYR A 90 11.94 7.96 1.11
CA TYR A 90 10.67 7.26 1.03
C TYR A 90 10.39 6.40 2.28
N PHE A 91 11.37 5.61 2.73
CA PHE A 91 11.20 4.76 3.90
C PHE A 91 11.07 5.58 5.19
N LEU A 92 11.83 6.67 5.33
CA LEU A 92 11.71 7.61 6.43
C LEU A 92 10.30 8.20 6.49
N GLY A 93 9.77 8.67 5.35
CA GLY A 93 8.38 9.16 5.27
C GLY A 93 7.35 8.10 5.64
N ARG A 94 7.57 6.84 5.26
CA ARG A 94 6.67 5.74 5.66
C ARG A 94 6.75 5.41 7.14
N THR A 95 7.94 5.42 7.73
CA THR A 95 8.11 5.10 9.15
C THR A 95 7.46 6.16 10.04
N THR A 96 7.66 7.44 9.72
CA THR A 96 7.06 8.55 10.49
C THR A 96 5.55 8.61 10.36
N SER A 97 5.02 8.25 9.19
CA SER A 97 3.58 8.28 8.92
C SER A 97 2.82 7.01 9.35
N ALA A 98 3.52 5.93 9.68
CA ALA A 98 2.90 4.65 10.06
C ALA A 98 1.94 4.77 11.25
N VAL A 99 2.33 5.49 12.31
CA VAL A 99 1.51 5.66 13.53
C VAL A 99 0.33 6.61 13.29
N PRO A 100 0.53 7.83 12.73
CA PRO A 100 -0.58 8.73 12.41
C PRO A 100 -1.64 8.10 11.50
N TRP A 101 -1.24 7.33 10.48
CA TRP A 101 -2.18 6.66 9.58
C TRP A 101 -2.95 5.53 10.26
N GLY A 102 -2.33 4.81 11.20
CA GLY A 102 -3.04 3.85 12.04
C GLY A 102 -4.15 4.51 12.85
N MET A 103 -3.82 5.58 13.58
CA MET A 103 -4.79 6.34 14.37
C MET A 103 -5.89 6.96 13.49
N PHE A 104 -5.53 7.47 12.32
CA PHE A 104 -6.48 8.04 11.36
C PHE A 104 -7.45 6.99 10.83
N ALA A 105 -6.97 5.78 10.48
CA ALA A 105 -7.80 4.69 10.01
C ALA A 105 -8.76 4.16 11.09
N ASP A 106 -8.35 4.21 12.36
CA ASP A 106 -9.20 3.81 13.47
C ASP A 106 -10.28 4.86 13.77
N LYS A 107 -9.95 6.16 13.65
CA LYS A 107 -10.90 7.27 13.95
C LYS A 107 -11.90 7.56 12.83
N TYR A 108 -11.44 7.66 11.58
CA TYR A 108 -12.27 8.04 10.43
C TYR A 108 -12.73 6.84 9.60
N GLY A 109 -12.32 5.63 10.00
CA GLY A 109 -12.57 4.39 9.28
C GLY A 109 -11.53 4.11 8.20
N ARG A 110 -11.52 2.86 7.74
CA ARG A 110 -10.48 2.35 6.81
C ARG A 110 -10.67 2.83 5.37
N LYS A 111 -11.92 3.06 4.93
CA LYS A 111 -12.24 3.49 3.56
C LYS A 111 -11.59 4.82 3.16
N PRO A 112 -11.71 5.93 3.93
CA PRO A 112 -11.05 7.19 3.57
C PRO A 112 -9.52 7.07 3.60
N CYS A 113 -8.96 6.29 4.52
CA CYS A 113 -7.51 6.04 4.57
C CYS A 113 -6.98 5.39 3.28
N ILE A 114 -7.70 4.40 2.74
CA ILE A 114 -7.34 3.73 1.49
C ILE A 114 -7.42 4.71 0.30
N MET A 115 -8.51 5.48 0.22
CA MET A 115 -8.71 6.44 -0.88
C MET A 115 -7.63 7.53 -0.91
N ILE A 116 -7.28 8.11 0.24
CA ILE A 116 -6.22 9.13 0.30
C ILE A 116 -4.86 8.53 -0.08
N SER A 117 -4.59 7.28 0.33
CA SER A 117 -3.36 6.59 -0.04
C SER A 117 -3.26 6.38 -1.56
N ILE A 118 -4.35 5.93 -2.20
CA ILE A 118 -4.39 5.74 -3.66
C ILE A 118 -4.21 7.07 -4.40
N LEU A 119 -4.91 8.12 -3.97
CA LEU A 119 -4.77 9.46 -4.54
C LEU A 119 -3.32 9.97 -4.43
N SER A 120 -2.70 9.76 -3.26
CA SER A 120 -1.31 10.15 -3.01
C SER A 120 -0.35 9.37 -3.92
N VAL A 121 -0.61 8.07 -4.15
CA VAL A 121 0.15 7.29 -5.14
C VAL A 121 -0.01 7.89 -6.53
N ILE A 122 -1.23 8.15 -7.00
CA ILE A 122 -1.46 8.70 -8.35
C ILE A 122 -0.74 10.04 -8.53
N VAL A 123 -0.87 10.96 -7.57
CA VAL A 123 -0.30 12.30 -7.66
C VAL A 123 1.22 12.24 -7.55
N PHE A 124 1.77 11.78 -6.42
CA PHE A 124 3.20 11.88 -6.16
C PHE A 124 4.05 10.92 -7.01
N ASN A 125 3.53 9.76 -7.39
CA ASN A 125 4.23 8.87 -8.32
C ASN A 125 4.33 9.48 -9.72
N THR A 126 3.27 10.17 -10.18
CA THR A 126 3.28 10.87 -11.47
C THR A 126 4.21 12.08 -11.42
N LEU A 127 4.16 12.89 -10.36
CA LEU A 127 5.10 14.01 -10.14
C LEU A 127 6.55 13.53 -10.09
N PHE A 128 6.82 12.38 -9.49
CA PHE A 128 8.15 11.78 -9.48
C PHE A 128 8.63 11.42 -10.90
N GLY A 129 7.76 10.87 -11.75
CA GLY A 129 8.08 10.58 -13.15
C GLY A 129 8.38 11.83 -14.00
N LEU A 130 7.80 12.98 -13.62
CA LEU A 130 8.05 14.31 -14.21
C LEU A 130 9.24 15.04 -13.58
N SER A 131 9.90 14.46 -12.58
CA SER A 131 10.97 15.16 -11.88
C SER A 131 12.24 15.28 -12.72
N THR A 132 12.74 16.51 -12.86
CA THR A 132 13.96 16.85 -13.60
C THR A 132 15.13 17.20 -12.69
N THR A 133 14.88 17.33 -11.39
CA THR A 133 15.90 17.69 -10.39
C THR A 133 15.92 16.66 -9.27
N TYR A 134 17.12 16.43 -8.72
CA TYR A 134 17.34 15.47 -7.65
C TYR A 134 16.54 15.81 -6.38
N TRP A 135 16.48 17.10 -6.01
CA TRP A 135 15.71 17.55 -4.85
C TRP A 135 14.21 17.33 -5.03
N MET A 136 13.67 17.55 -6.24
CA MET A 136 12.27 17.25 -6.54
C MET A 136 11.99 15.75 -6.41
N ALA A 137 12.90 14.89 -6.85
CA ALA A 137 12.78 13.45 -6.71
C ALA A 137 12.76 13.02 -5.22
N ILE A 138 13.63 13.59 -4.37
CA ILE A 138 13.62 13.33 -2.92
C ILE A 138 12.30 13.78 -2.29
N ILE A 139 11.87 15.01 -2.54
CA ILE A 139 10.69 15.59 -1.90
C ILE A 139 9.43 14.82 -2.30
N THR A 140 9.24 14.54 -3.59
CA THR A 140 8.09 13.78 -4.07
C THR A 140 8.07 12.35 -3.50
N ARG A 141 9.23 11.71 -3.34
CA ARG A 141 9.33 10.39 -2.68
C ARG A 141 9.08 10.44 -1.18
N GLY A 142 9.62 11.43 -0.49
CA GLY A 142 9.34 11.65 0.93
C GLY A 142 7.86 11.87 1.18
N LEU A 143 7.22 12.75 0.40
CA LEU A 143 5.78 13.03 0.48
C LEU A 143 4.94 11.80 0.13
N LEU A 144 5.33 11.04 -0.91
CA LEU A 144 4.66 9.78 -1.23
C LEU A 144 4.76 8.79 -0.05
N GLY A 145 5.92 8.69 0.61
CA GLY A 145 6.09 7.87 1.80
C GLY A 145 5.22 8.34 2.96
N LEU A 146 5.18 9.65 3.22
CA LEU A 146 4.39 10.26 4.30
C LEU A 146 2.88 10.08 4.12
N LEU A 147 2.40 10.10 2.89
CA LEU A 147 0.97 10.03 2.60
C LEU A 147 0.48 8.61 2.26
N CYS A 148 1.40 7.66 2.06
CA CYS A 148 1.08 6.27 1.70
C CYS A 148 1.27 5.31 2.90
N GLY A 149 0.45 5.47 3.94
CA GLY A 149 0.49 4.66 5.18
C GLY A 149 -0.39 3.40 5.20
N ILE A 150 -0.83 2.91 4.04
CA ILE A 150 -1.90 1.88 3.95
C ILE A 150 -1.55 0.49 4.51
N LEU A 151 -0.26 0.13 4.66
CA LEU A 151 0.17 -1.23 5.02
C LEU A 151 -0.31 -1.70 6.40
N GLY A 152 -0.41 -0.80 7.38
CA GLY A 152 -0.94 -1.13 8.70
C GLY A 152 -2.46 -1.32 8.67
N PRO A 153 -3.22 -0.26 8.27
CA PRO A 153 -4.68 -0.30 8.18
C PRO A 153 -5.22 -1.45 7.32
N ILE A 154 -4.55 -1.81 6.23
CA ILE A 154 -5.02 -2.87 5.34
C ILE A 154 -4.84 -4.27 5.93
N LYS A 155 -3.81 -4.49 6.74
CA LYS A 155 -3.61 -5.74 7.48
C LYS A 155 -4.62 -5.89 8.61
N ALA A 156 -4.91 -4.79 9.32
CA ALA A 156 -5.99 -4.75 10.31
C ALA A 156 -7.35 -5.01 9.65
N TYR A 157 -7.61 -4.37 8.52
CA TYR A 157 -8.83 -4.60 7.76
C TYR A 157 -8.97 -6.06 7.30
N ALA A 158 -7.90 -6.65 6.76
CA ALA A 158 -7.89 -8.05 6.35
C ALA A 158 -8.15 -9.01 7.53
N SER A 159 -7.62 -8.72 8.73
CA SER A 159 -7.83 -9.57 9.91
C SER A 159 -9.23 -9.45 10.51
N GLU A 160 -9.93 -8.34 10.28
CA GLU A 160 -11.27 -8.10 10.80
C GLU A 160 -12.39 -8.61 9.90
N VAL A 161 -12.18 -8.55 8.58
CA VAL A 161 -13.06 -9.16 7.58
C VAL A 161 -13.04 -10.69 7.67
N CYS A 162 -11.94 -11.27 8.18
CA CYS A 162 -11.82 -12.70 8.41
C CYS A 162 -12.42 -13.13 9.74
N ARG A 163 -13.06 -14.30 9.74
CA ARG A 163 -13.19 -15.13 10.95
C ARG A 163 -11.81 -15.46 11.53
N LYS A 164 -11.74 -15.68 12.85
CA LYS A 164 -10.50 -16.10 13.55
C LYS A 164 -9.84 -17.33 12.90
N GLU A 165 -10.64 -18.24 12.36
CA GLU A 165 -10.18 -19.46 11.64
C GLU A 165 -9.51 -19.14 10.30
N HIS A 166 -9.86 -18.02 9.64
CA HIS A 166 -9.36 -17.61 8.33
C HIS A 166 -8.50 -16.34 8.37
N GLN A 167 -8.16 -15.82 9.55
CA GLN A 167 -7.30 -14.64 9.69
C GLN A 167 -5.93 -14.84 9.03
N ALA A 168 -5.38 -16.05 9.12
CA ALA A 168 -4.14 -16.42 8.44
C ALA A 168 -4.26 -16.24 6.91
N LEU A 169 -5.39 -16.60 6.30
CA LEU A 169 -5.61 -16.43 4.86
C LEU A 169 -5.63 -14.93 4.47
N GLY A 170 -6.31 -14.09 5.24
CA GLY A 170 -6.36 -12.64 4.99
C GLY A 170 -4.98 -11.98 5.05
N ILE A 171 -4.16 -12.35 6.03
CA ILE A 171 -2.78 -11.83 6.17
C ILE A 171 -1.87 -12.39 5.07
N SER A 172 -2.02 -13.66 4.71
CA SER A 172 -1.29 -14.28 3.60
C SER A 172 -1.60 -13.61 2.26
N LEU A 173 -2.84 -13.19 2.01
CA LEU A 173 -3.20 -12.46 0.81
C LEU A 173 -2.45 -11.12 0.70
N VAL A 174 -2.42 -10.33 1.78
CA VAL A 174 -1.66 -9.06 1.84
C VAL A 174 -0.15 -9.28 1.64
N THR A 175 0.37 -10.41 2.11
CA THR A 175 1.79 -10.75 1.93
C THR A 175 2.06 -11.21 0.50
N SER A 176 1.15 -11.98 -0.09
CA SER A 176 1.26 -12.48 -1.47
C SER A 176 1.23 -11.35 -2.50
N SER A 177 0.39 -10.33 -2.33
CA SER A 177 0.35 -9.17 -3.22
C SER A 177 1.69 -8.42 -3.20
N ARG A 178 2.32 -8.28 -2.03
CA ARG A 178 3.65 -7.67 -1.91
C ARG A 178 4.72 -8.49 -2.63
N SER A 179 4.69 -9.81 -2.53
CA SER A 179 5.61 -10.70 -3.27
C SER A 179 5.42 -10.56 -4.78
N ILE A 180 4.18 -10.46 -5.24
CA ILE A 180 3.87 -10.26 -6.67
C ILE A 180 4.33 -8.89 -7.15
N ALA A 181 4.16 -7.83 -6.34
CA ALA A 181 4.71 -6.52 -6.64
C ALA A 181 6.26 -6.52 -6.71
N LEU A 182 6.93 -7.37 -5.95
CA LEU A 182 8.40 -7.52 -6.01
C LEU A 182 8.86 -8.12 -7.35
N ILE A 183 8.02 -8.90 -8.02
CA ILE A 183 8.33 -9.48 -9.33
C ILE A 183 7.91 -8.51 -10.45
N ILE A 184 6.65 -8.05 -10.41
CA ILE A 184 6.06 -7.20 -11.45
C ILE A 184 6.67 -5.80 -11.42
N GLY A 185 6.97 -5.25 -10.24
CA GLY A 185 7.50 -3.90 -10.08
C GLY A 185 8.80 -3.69 -10.85
N PRO A 186 9.85 -4.48 -10.62
CA PRO A 186 11.10 -4.38 -11.35
C PRO A 186 10.96 -4.63 -12.85
N ALA A 187 10.07 -5.56 -13.25
CA ALA A 187 9.77 -5.79 -14.66
C ALA A 187 9.19 -4.53 -15.32
N ILE A 188 8.16 -3.91 -14.73
CA ILE A 188 7.60 -2.65 -15.22
C ILE A 188 8.68 -1.55 -15.23
N GLY A 189 9.43 -1.41 -14.13
CA GLY A 189 10.47 -0.38 -14.02
C GLY A 189 11.60 -0.53 -15.05
N GLY A 190 12.06 -1.75 -15.32
CA GLY A 190 13.17 -2.02 -16.24
C GLY A 190 12.77 -2.13 -17.71
N PHE A 191 11.57 -2.65 -18.02
CA PHE A 191 11.09 -2.75 -19.40
C PHE A 191 10.63 -1.40 -19.94
N LEU A 192 10.01 -0.57 -19.10
CA LEU A 192 9.43 0.71 -19.52
C LEU A 192 10.36 1.91 -19.25
N ALA A 193 11.48 1.75 -18.55
CA ALA A 193 12.48 2.81 -18.45
C ALA A 193 13.14 3.08 -19.82
N ARG A 194 13.28 4.37 -20.16
CA ARG A 194 13.85 4.86 -21.44
C ARG A 194 13.13 4.27 -22.68
N PRO A 195 11.81 4.49 -22.82
CA PRO A 195 11.04 3.94 -23.92
C PRO A 195 11.52 4.46 -25.29
N ALA A 196 12.01 5.71 -25.37
CA ALA A 196 12.52 6.31 -26.59
C ALA A 196 13.75 5.58 -27.18
N LYS A 197 14.64 5.04 -26.32
CA LYS A 197 15.81 4.26 -26.78
C LYS A 197 15.48 2.80 -27.09
N LYS A 198 14.43 2.26 -26.45
CA LYS A 198 14.10 0.82 -26.52
C LYS A 198 13.06 0.51 -27.59
N TYR A 199 12.18 1.45 -27.91
CA TYR A 199 11.11 1.32 -28.89
C TYR A 199 11.08 2.53 -29.86
N PRO A 200 12.12 2.72 -30.69
CA PRO A 200 12.22 3.86 -31.61
C PRO A 200 11.08 3.93 -32.64
N ASN A 201 10.40 2.80 -32.91
CA ASN A 201 9.27 2.72 -33.84
C ASN A 201 7.90 3.12 -33.21
N LEU A 202 7.78 3.12 -31.88
CA LEU A 202 6.54 3.49 -31.18
C LEU A 202 6.64 4.84 -30.43
N PHE A 203 7.83 5.26 -30.00
CA PHE A 203 8.03 6.50 -29.26
C PHE A 203 9.12 7.35 -29.91
N SER A 204 8.71 8.43 -30.58
CA SER A 204 9.65 9.41 -31.17
C SER A 204 10.36 10.22 -30.07
N GLU A 205 11.64 10.52 -30.27
CA GLU A 205 12.48 11.28 -29.32
C GLU A 205 11.93 12.70 -29.04
N GLU A 206 11.13 13.26 -29.94
CA GLU A 206 10.50 14.58 -29.76
C GLU A 206 9.26 14.56 -28.84
N SER A 207 8.78 13.39 -28.45
CA SER A 207 7.60 13.27 -27.58
C SER A 207 7.94 13.51 -26.10
N ILE A 208 6.91 13.69 -25.27
CA ILE A 208 7.03 13.89 -23.81
C ILE A 208 7.86 12.76 -23.17
N PHE A 209 7.82 11.55 -23.74
CA PHE A 209 8.57 10.38 -23.29
C PHE A 209 10.07 10.39 -23.64
N GLY A 210 10.49 11.20 -24.62
CA GLY A 210 11.91 11.48 -24.89
C GLY A 210 12.47 12.51 -23.90
N ARG A 211 11.65 13.52 -23.55
CA ARG A 211 12.01 14.55 -22.55
C ARG A 211 11.99 14.04 -21.11
N PHE A 212 11.12 13.07 -20.79
CA PHE A 212 11.01 12.44 -19.48
C PHE A 212 11.14 10.90 -19.57
N PRO A 213 12.37 10.36 -19.56
CA PRO A 213 12.62 8.92 -19.77
C PRO A 213 12.05 7.99 -18.68
N TYR A 214 11.66 8.53 -17.52
CA TYR A 214 11.12 7.81 -16.36
C TYR A 214 9.62 8.07 -16.13
N PHE A 215 8.99 8.88 -16.96
CA PHE A 215 7.57 9.20 -16.83
C PHE A 215 6.68 7.99 -17.15
N LEU A 216 7.05 7.21 -18.15
CA LEU A 216 6.26 6.08 -18.64
C LEU A 216 6.03 4.96 -17.60
N PRO A 217 7.05 4.43 -16.89
CA PRO A 217 6.80 3.44 -15.84
C PRO A 217 5.96 4.02 -14.69
N CYS A 218 6.15 5.30 -14.37
CA CYS A 218 5.36 5.97 -13.33
C CYS A 218 3.89 6.15 -13.76
N LEU A 219 3.63 6.51 -15.02
CA LEU A 219 2.29 6.66 -15.59
C LEU A 219 1.54 5.33 -15.56
N VAL A 220 2.18 4.22 -15.95
CA VAL A 220 1.55 2.89 -15.94
C VAL A 220 1.15 2.49 -14.52
N ILE A 221 2.03 2.71 -13.54
CA ILE A 221 1.72 2.40 -12.13
C ILE A 221 0.58 3.30 -11.61
N SER A 222 0.61 4.58 -11.95
CA SER A 222 -0.46 5.52 -11.59
C SER A 222 -1.79 5.15 -12.26
N ALA A 223 -1.78 4.69 -13.50
CA ALA A 223 -2.97 4.22 -14.21
C ALA A 223 -3.54 2.95 -13.58
N LEU A 224 -2.68 1.99 -13.20
CA LEU A 224 -3.10 0.80 -12.45
C LEU A 224 -3.69 1.19 -11.08
N ALA A 225 -3.06 2.14 -10.37
CA ALA A 225 -3.58 2.65 -9.11
C ALA A 225 -4.91 3.39 -9.28
N ALA A 226 -5.10 4.14 -10.37
CA ALA A 226 -6.35 4.81 -10.70
C ALA A 226 -7.45 3.81 -11.05
N ALA A 227 -7.16 2.78 -11.85
CA ALA A 227 -8.11 1.71 -12.18
C ALA A 227 -8.53 0.94 -10.91
N ALA A 228 -7.56 0.63 -10.04
CA ALA A 228 -7.84 0.07 -8.73
C ALA A 228 -8.74 1.02 -7.92
N GLY A 229 -8.40 2.31 -7.85
CA GLY A 229 -9.16 3.39 -7.20
C GLY A 229 -10.61 3.50 -7.69
N VAL A 230 -10.84 3.44 -8.99
CA VAL A 230 -12.18 3.46 -9.58
C VAL A 230 -12.92 2.18 -9.18
N ALA A 231 -12.31 1.00 -9.28
CA ALA A 231 -12.92 -0.24 -8.80
C ALA A 231 -13.28 -0.18 -7.30
N CYS A 232 -12.51 0.58 -6.50
CA CYS A 232 -12.82 0.85 -5.09
C CYS A 232 -14.11 1.66 -4.88
N ILE A 233 -14.39 2.60 -5.77
CA ILE A 233 -15.56 3.49 -5.66
C ILE A 233 -16.83 2.70 -5.96
N TRP A 234 -16.75 1.77 -6.90
CA TRP A 234 -17.89 0.97 -7.37
C TRP A 234 -18.25 -0.19 -6.43
N LEU A 235 -17.31 -0.66 -5.58
CA LEU A 235 -17.63 -1.66 -4.57
C LEU A 235 -18.02 -1.02 -3.22
N PRO A 236 -19.18 -1.38 -2.66
CA PRO A 236 -19.53 -1.06 -1.27
C PRO A 236 -18.72 -1.96 -0.33
N VAL A 237 -17.45 -1.60 -0.14
CA VAL A 237 -16.58 -2.21 0.87
C VAL A 237 -17.13 -1.84 2.24
N LEU A 238 -17.78 -2.81 2.90
CA LEU A 238 -18.38 -2.88 4.25
C LEU A 238 -18.82 -1.55 4.92
N PRO A 239 -20.03 -1.48 5.51
CA PRO A 239 -20.50 -0.30 6.24
C PRO A 239 -19.45 0.11 7.27
N SER A 240 -19.00 1.35 7.17
CA SER A 240 -18.25 2.04 8.22
C SER A 240 -18.91 1.74 9.56
N ILE A 241 -18.12 1.30 10.55
CA ILE A 241 -18.56 1.22 11.94
C ILE A 241 -19.07 2.64 12.30
N PRO A 242 -20.37 2.84 12.54
CA PRO A 242 -20.84 4.15 12.97
C PRO A 242 -20.24 4.47 14.34
N PRO A 243 -19.92 5.74 14.62
CA PRO A 243 -19.41 6.13 15.92
C PRO A 243 -20.39 5.68 17.02
N PRO A 244 -19.90 5.29 18.21
CA PRO A 244 -20.79 4.96 19.32
C PRO A 244 -21.72 6.15 19.58
N PRO A 245 -23.03 5.93 19.79
CA PRO A 245 -23.93 7.01 20.17
C PRO A 245 -23.39 7.69 21.44
N PRO A 246 -23.53 9.01 21.58
CA PRO A 246 -23.11 9.70 22.79
C PRO A 246 -23.78 9.01 23.99
N GLN A 247 -22.95 8.56 24.94
CA GLN A 247 -23.44 8.06 26.21
C GLN A 247 -24.07 9.25 26.94
N ILE A 248 -25.39 9.41 26.82
CA ILE A 248 -26.16 10.32 27.66
C ILE A 248 -26.11 9.70 29.05
N SER A 249 -25.21 10.23 29.89
CA SER A 249 -25.21 9.96 31.32
C SER A 249 -26.48 10.56 31.93
N MET A 250 -27.45 9.71 32.25
CA MET A 250 -28.47 9.97 33.27
C MET A 250 -28.05 9.29 34.56
#